data_AF-A0A8T9C4G3-F1
#
_entry.id   AF-A0A8T9C4G3-F1
#
_cell.length_a   1.000
_cell.length_b   1.000
_cell.length_c   1.000
_cell.angle_alpha   90.00
_cell.angle_beta   90.00
_cell.angle_gamma   90.00
#
_symmetry.space_group_name_H-M   'P 1'
#
loop_
_entity.id
_entity.type
_entity.pdbx_description
1 polymer ?
#
loop_
_entity_poly.entity_id
_entity_poly.type
_entity_poly.pdbx_seq_one_letter_code
_entity_poly.pdbx_strand_id
1 'polypeptide(L)'
;MATPNPLQDSHPSHPHVSMKTFYIAGIITDVYGLDEISPSCKSISCLWLLHPRLQVKQTMGSVAATCISDWNQRPAGDRKVGLIAVAFDQRNHGSREVNALGNEAWRGGNETHAQDMFSIFNGTALDTSLLIDHLGSYIFNGPNEPSIEQHLVMGISLGGHSAWQVLFNDPRVTAGVVIIGCPDYMRVMSDRARLTKLQTYTSSNGAKFLGSKDFPHALVASCKKWDPKGILFGTSEVTSGPSEDIRGLLNSKIKGKRILVCSGGADKLVPYHCSEPFLNFLKDATEGWYKDGGVYLEDNVYAGVGHAYSEGMVKDTTRFVSDTL
;
A
#
# COMPACT_ATOMS: atom_id res chain seq x y z
N MET A 1 -1.01 7.33 23.34
CA MET A 1 0.22 7.75 22.61
C MET A 1 -0.20 8.13 21.21
N ALA A 2 0.27 9.27 20.72
CA ALA A 2 0.06 9.68 19.34
C ALA A 2 0.66 8.64 18.38
N THR A 3 0.10 8.51 17.18
CA THR A 3 0.67 7.65 16.15
C THR A 3 1.99 8.28 15.68
N PRO A 4 3.14 7.61 15.82
CA PRO A 4 4.41 8.15 15.35
C PRO A 4 4.40 8.27 13.82
N ASN A 5 5.12 9.26 13.28
CA ASN A 5 5.37 9.33 11.84
C ASN A 5 6.41 8.25 11.47
N PRO A 6 6.08 7.24 10.66
CA PRO A 6 7.03 6.19 10.29
C PRO A 6 8.26 6.71 9.53
N LEU A 7 8.17 7.90 8.92
CA LEU A 7 9.24 8.56 8.17
C LEU A 7 10.08 9.52 9.03
N GLN A 8 9.80 9.65 10.33
CA GLN A 8 10.46 10.65 11.19
C GLN A 8 11.99 10.52 11.19
N ASP A 9 12.50 9.30 11.17
CA ASP A 9 13.93 8.99 11.21
C ASP A 9 14.53 8.72 9.81
N SER A 10 13.74 8.86 8.74
CA SER A 10 14.30 8.79 7.38
C SER A 10 15.20 10.01 7.15
N HIS A 11 16.47 9.75 6.82
CA HIS A 11 17.54 10.75 6.79
C HIS A 11 17.19 11.99 5.94
N PRO A 12 17.40 13.23 6.41
CA PRO A 12 17.02 14.43 5.66
C PRO A 12 17.80 14.66 4.35
N SER A 13 18.93 13.97 4.12
CA SER A 13 19.70 14.07 2.89
C SER A 13 19.21 13.05 1.86
N HIS A 14 18.18 13.43 1.11
CA HIS A 14 17.78 12.72 -0.10
C HIS A 14 18.26 13.48 -1.34
N PRO A 15 18.46 12.80 -2.47
CA PRO A 15 18.67 13.47 -3.74
C PRO A 15 17.55 14.47 -4.04
N HIS A 16 17.83 15.44 -4.90
CA HIS A 16 16.80 16.34 -5.40
C HIS A 16 16.31 15.84 -6.75
N VAL A 17 14.99 15.77 -6.93
CA VAL A 17 14.32 15.48 -8.20
C VAL A 17 13.23 16.52 -8.46
N SER A 18 12.90 16.78 -9.72
CA SER A 18 11.84 17.69 -10.12
C SER A 18 10.50 17.26 -9.52
N MET A 19 9.64 18.24 -9.23
CA MET A 19 8.28 18.03 -8.77
C MET A 19 7.35 19.05 -9.44
N LYS A 20 6.26 18.57 -10.02
CA LYS A 20 5.20 19.39 -10.62
C LYS A 20 3.85 18.97 -10.06
N THR A 21 3.04 19.94 -9.66
CA THR A 21 1.68 19.70 -9.15
C THR A 21 0.65 19.80 -10.26
N PHE A 22 -0.26 18.83 -10.31
CA PHE A 22 -1.40 18.76 -11.21
C PHE A 22 -2.71 18.65 -10.42
N TYR A 23 -3.82 19.01 -11.05
CA TYR A 23 -5.16 18.95 -10.46
C TYR A 23 -6.02 17.97 -11.25
N ILE A 24 -5.97 16.69 -10.86
CA ILE A 24 -6.51 15.58 -11.64
C ILE A 24 -7.75 15.04 -10.94
N ALA A 25 -8.91 15.06 -11.62
CA ALA A 25 -10.19 14.62 -11.05
C ALA A 25 -10.54 15.26 -9.68
N GLY A 26 -10.12 16.51 -9.46
CA GLY A 26 -10.31 17.22 -8.18
C GLY A 26 -9.31 16.84 -7.08
N ILE A 27 -8.26 16.09 -7.40
CA ILE A 27 -7.20 15.68 -6.47
C ILE A 27 -5.90 16.41 -6.82
N ILE A 28 -5.32 17.09 -5.82
CA ILE A 28 -3.98 17.69 -5.93
C ILE A 28 -2.96 16.56 -5.97
N THR A 29 -2.26 16.45 -7.09
CA THR A 29 -1.39 15.33 -7.44
C THR A 29 0.02 15.86 -7.75
N ASP A 30 1.00 15.48 -6.93
CA ASP A 30 2.39 15.85 -7.13
C ASP A 30 3.10 14.74 -7.93
N VAL A 31 3.66 15.11 -9.08
CA VAL A 31 4.41 14.22 -9.97
C VAL A 31 5.89 14.57 -9.88
N TYR A 32 6.69 13.59 -9.51
CA TYR A 32 8.13 13.68 -9.34
C TYR A 32 8.85 13.01 -10.51
N GLY A 33 10.02 13.53 -10.88
CA GLY A 33 10.89 12.86 -11.85
C GLY A 33 10.69 13.24 -13.32
N LEU A 34 9.78 14.17 -13.64
CA LEU A 34 9.44 14.49 -15.03
C LEU A 34 10.62 15.09 -15.80
N ASP A 35 11.40 15.97 -15.17
CA ASP A 35 12.57 16.60 -15.80
C ASP A 35 13.79 15.65 -15.83
N GLU A 36 13.73 14.55 -15.09
CA GLU A 36 14.74 13.50 -15.03
C GLU A 36 14.54 12.39 -16.07
N ILE A 37 13.43 12.40 -16.82
CA ILE A 37 13.19 11.42 -17.89
C ILE A 37 14.20 11.66 -19.02
N SER A 38 14.91 10.60 -19.42
CA SER A 38 15.80 10.68 -20.57
C SER A 38 15.00 10.95 -21.85
N PRO A 39 15.43 11.86 -22.74
CA PRO A 39 14.80 12.05 -24.06
C PRO A 39 14.78 10.80 -24.93
N SER A 40 15.59 9.78 -24.60
CA SER A 40 15.63 8.48 -25.28
C SER A 40 14.64 7.45 -24.73
N CYS A 41 13.93 7.74 -23.64
CA CYS A 41 12.95 6.83 -23.05
C CYS A 41 11.80 6.61 -24.03
N LYS A 42 11.34 5.36 -24.13
CA LYS A 42 10.24 4.96 -25.02
C LYS A 42 8.94 4.69 -24.26
N SER A 43 9.06 4.39 -22.98
CA SER A 43 7.95 4.14 -22.09
C SER A 43 8.27 4.62 -20.68
N ILE A 44 7.22 4.77 -19.89
CA ILE A 44 7.26 5.26 -18.52
C ILE A 44 6.72 4.20 -17.57
N SER A 45 7.40 4.07 -16.44
CA SER A 45 6.91 3.37 -15.26
C SER A 45 6.58 4.39 -14.20
N CYS A 46 5.39 4.25 -13.61
CA CYS A 46 4.86 5.18 -12.63
C CYS A 46 4.74 4.51 -11.26
N LEU A 47 5.50 5.02 -10.28
CA LEU A 47 5.44 4.60 -8.88
C LEU A 47 4.44 5.47 -8.08
N TRP A 48 3.30 4.90 -7.72
CA TRP A 48 2.29 5.55 -6.88
C TRP A 48 2.67 5.47 -5.40
N LEU A 49 2.79 6.61 -4.73
CA LEU A 49 3.28 6.74 -3.36
C LEU A 49 2.15 7.11 -2.40
N LEU A 50 1.84 6.21 -1.46
CA LEU A 50 0.73 6.33 -0.52
C LEU A 50 1.26 6.56 0.91
N HIS A 51 1.05 7.76 1.44
CA HIS A 51 1.67 8.23 2.69
C HIS A 51 1.05 7.61 3.97
N PRO A 52 1.74 7.61 5.13
CA PRO A 52 1.18 7.06 6.36
C PRO A 52 0.10 7.95 6.99
N ARG A 53 -0.63 7.39 7.97
CA ARG A 53 -1.69 8.11 8.71
C ARG A 53 -1.15 9.38 9.36
N LEU A 54 -1.97 10.43 9.42
CA LEU A 54 -1.66 11.76 9.94
C LEU A 54 -0.54 12.51 9.20
N GLN A 55 -0.12 12.01 8.03
CA GLN A 55 0.88 12.68 7.18
C GLN A 55 0.23 13.30 5.93
N VAL A 56 1.09 13.88 5.09
CA VAL A 56 0.74 14.56 3.84
C VAL A 56 1.58 14.03 2.68
N LYS A 57 1.14 14.21 1.45
CA LYS A 57 1.81 13.74 0.23
C LYS A 57 3.28 14.14 0.12
N GLN A 58 3.66 15.32 0.63
CA GLN A 58 5.04 15.80 0.61
C GLN A 58 5.99 14.91 1.41
N THR A 59 5.50 14.17 2.41
CA THR A 59 6.32 13.21 3.18
C THR A 59 6.85 12.06 2.32
N MET A 60 6.25 11.81 1.15
CA MET A 60 6.69 10.80 0.21
C MET A 60 7.76 11.30 -0.78
N GLY A 61 8.11 12.59 -0.77
CA GLY A 61 9.10 13.16 -1.68
C GLY A 61 10.49 12.54 -1.55
N SER A 62 10.90 12.17 -0.32
CA SER A 62 12.15 11.44 -0.07
C SER A 62 12.20 10.07 -0.74
N VAL A 63 11.08 9.36 -0.68
CA VAL A 63 10.91 8.05 -1.32
C VAL A 63 10.99 8.19 -2.83
N ALA A 64 10.25 9.16 -3.40
CA ALA A 64 10.31 9.47 -4.82
C ALA A 64 11.75 9.75 -5.27
N ALA A 65 12.43 10.68 -4.60
CA ALA A 65 13.77 11.09 -4.95
C ALA A 65 14.79 9.95 -4.88
N THR A 66 14.70 9.11 -3.85
CA THR A 66 15.62 7.98 -3.66
C THR A 66 15.44 6.94 -4.77
N CYS A 67 14.21 6.54 -5.08
CA CYS A 67 13.94 5.55 -6.14
C CYS A 67 14.30 6.08 -7.54
N ILE A 68 13.91 7.32 -7.86
CA ILE A 68 14.20 7.93 -9.17
C ILE A 68 15.72 8.08 -9.37
N SER A 69 16.43 8.54 -8.34
CA SER A 69 17.88 8.73 -8.43
C SER A 69 18.64 7.42 -8.56
N ASP A 70 18.25 6.38 -7.82
CA ASP A 70 18.84 5.05 -7.96
C ASP A 70 18.65 4.50 -9.38
N TRP A 71 17.44 4.58 -9.93
CA TRP A 71 17.16 4.16 -11.30
C TRP A 71 18.02 4.91 -12.32
N ASN A 72 18.15 6.22 -12.18
CA ASN A 72 18.88 7.05 -13.13
C ASN A 72 20.41 6.87 -13.09
N GLN A 73 20.94 6.35 -11.97
CA GLN A 73 22.36 5.98 -11.83
C GLN A 73 22.71 4.64 -12.49
N ARG A 74 21.72 3.82 -12.87
CA ARG A 74 21.96 2.55 -13.56
C ARG A 74 22.49 2.78 -15.00
N PRO A 75 23.21 1.79 -15.57
CA PRO A 75 23.82 1.91 -16.90
C PRO A 75 22.84 2.33 -17.99
N ALA A 76 23.31 3.13 -18.96
CA ALA A 76 22.46 3.70 -20.01
C ALA A 76 21.70 2.67 -20.87
N GLY A 77 22.21 1.43 -20.96
CA GLY A 77 21.54 0.33 -21.66
C GLY A 77 20.21 -0.08 -21.03
N ASP A 78 20.06 0.14 -19.73
CA ASP A 78 18.87 -0.24 -18.94
C ASP A 78 17.82 0.89 -18.95
N ARG A 79 18.20 2.13 -19.26
CA ARG A 79 17.34 3.34 -19.20
C ARG A 79 16.47 3.56 -20.44
N LYS A 80 15.91 2.49 -21.01
CA LYS A 80 14.86 2.59 -22.05
C LYS A 80 13.50 2.99 -21.47
N VAL A 81 13.33 2.76 -20.17
CA VAL A 81 12.16 3.10 -19.37
C VAL A 81 12.49 4.31 -18.49
N GLY A 82 11.62 5.32 -18.49
CA GLY A 82 11.67 6.43 -17.55
C GLY A 82 10.91 6.09 -16.27
N LEU A 83 11.42 6.47 -15.10
CA LEU A 83 10.72 6.31 -13.83
C LEU A 83 10.20 7.66 -13.35
N ILE A 84 8.89 7.75 -13.13
CA ILE A 84 8.25 8.85 -12.40
C ILE A 84 7.63 8.32 -11.11
N ALA A 85 7.41 9.21 -10.15
CA ALA A 85 6.65 8.89 -8.95
C ALA A 85 5.51 9.89 -8.75
N VAL A 86 4.40 9.44 -8.17
CA VAL A 86 3.20 10.25 -7.98
C VAL A 86 2.72 10.13 -6.55
N ALA A 87 2.53 11.27 -5.87
CA ALA A 87 1.96 11.32 -4.53
C ALA A 87 0.74 12.25 -4.51
N PHE A 88 -0.25 11.88 -3.71
CA PHE A 88 -1.43 12.69 -3.45
C PHE A 88 -1.87 12.49 -2.00
N ASP A 89 -2.60 13.47 -1.45
CA ASP A 89 -3.10 13.34 -0.08
C ASP A 89 -4.17 12.25 -0.04
N GLN A 90 -4.01 11.30 0.88
CA GLN A 90 -5.03 10.29 1.14
C GLN A 90 -6.32 10.95 1.63
N ARG A 91 -7.44 10.22 1.52
CA ARG A 91 -8.72 10.73 2.01
C ARG A 91 -8.62 11.11 3.49
N ASN A 92 -9.27 12.21 3.85
CA ASN A 92 -9.25 12.77 5.20
C ASN A 92 -7.85 13.14 5.73
N HIS A 93 -6.86 13.41 4.87
CA HIS A 93 -5.51 13.82 5.25
C HIS A 93 -5.04 15.02 4.43
N GLY A 94 -4.02 15.73 4.92
CA GLY A 94 -3.38 16.84 4.21
C GLY A 94 -4.39 17.86 3.68
N SER A 95 -4.31 18.20 2.40
CA SER A 95 -5.24 19.16 1.77
C SER A 95 -6.68 18.62 1.61
N ARG A 96 -6.95 17.39 2.01
CA ARG A 96 -8.25 16.70 1.91
C ARG A 96 -8.81 16.33 3.29
N GLU A 97 -8.23 16.82 4.38
CA GLU A 97 -8.78 16.58 5.72
C GLU A 97 -10.16 17.25 5.86
N VAL A 98 -11.14 16.45 6.31
CA VAL A 98 -12.52 16.91 6.52
C VAL A 98 -12.97 16.72 7.96
N ASN A 99 -12.43 15.74 8.68
CA ASN A 99 -12.72 15.44 10.07
C ASN A 99 -11.52 14.81 10.77
N ALA A 100 -10.75 15.60 11.53
CA ALA A 100 -9.58 15.13 12.26
C ALA A 100 -9.88 13.96 13.21
N LEU A 101 -11.06 13.93 13.86
CA LEU A 101 -11.44 12.84 14.77
C LEU A 101 -11.53 11.49 14.03
N GLY A 102 -11.95 11.49 12.77
CA GLY A 102 -11.98 10.28 11.94
C GLY A 102 -10.59 9.65 11.73
N ASN A 103 -9.52 10.41 11.93
CA ASN A 103 -8.15 9.88 11.87
C ASN A 103 -7.67 9.29 13.20
N GLU A 104 -8.37 9.53 14.31
CA GLU A 104 -7.99 9.03 15.63
C GLU A 104 -8.29 7.54 15.83
N ALA A 105 -7.65 6.95 16.84
CA ALA A 105 -7.97 5.61 17.31
C ALA A 105 -9.20 5.60 18.24
N TRP A 106 -9.77 4.43 18.54
CA TRP A 106 -10.80 4.30 19.58
C TRP A 106 -10.42 4.95 20.90
N ARG A 107 -9.16 4.78 21.33
CA ARG A 107 -8.63 5.43 22.56
C ARG A 107 -8.53 6.96 22.45
N GLY A 108 -8.51 7.50 21.24
CA GLY A 108 -8.56 8.93 20.94
C GLY A 108 -9.98 9.48 20.80
N GLY A 109 -11.01 8.68 21.13
CA GLY A 109 -12.42 9.09 21.07
C GLY A 109 -13.11 8.83 19.74
N ASN A 110 -12.43 8.20 18.76
CA ASN A 110 -13.07 7.81 17.51
C ASN A 110 -13.87 6.52 17.70
N GLU A 111 -15.18 6.63 17.94
CA GLU A 111 -16.08 5.47 18.07
C GLU A 111 -16.16 4.64 16.77
N THR A 112 -16.00 5.29 15.62
CA THR A 112 -16.07 4.69 14.28
C THR A 112 -14.70 4.31 13.72
N HIS A 113 -13.68 4.11 14.56
CA HIS A 113 -12.29 3.87 14.13
C HIS A 113 -12.15 2.80 13.04
N ALA A 114 -12.84 1.66 13.15
CA ALA A 114 -12.75 0.60 12.15
C ALA A 114 -13.40 0.99 10.81
N GLN A 115 -14.47 1.78 10.84
CA GLN A 115 -15.16 2.26 9.65
C GLN A 115 -14.33 3.36 8.96
N ASP A 116 -13.83 4.32 9.73
CA ASP A 116 -13.08 5.46 9.22
C ASP A 116 -11.78 4.99 8.57
N MET A 117 -10.98 4.17 9.28
CA MET A 117 -9.72 3.67 8.74
C MET A 117 -9.95 2.92 7.43
N PHE A 118 -10.93 1.99 7.37
CA PHE A 118 -11.22 1.23 6.15
C PHE A 118 -11.65 2.13 4.99
N SER A 119 -12.59 3.04 5.23
CA SER A 119 -13.11 3.91 4.19
C SER A 119 -12.02 4.84 3.62
N ILE A 120 -11.07 5.27 4.46
CA ILE A 120 -9.95 6.11 4.05
C ILE A 120 -9.00 5.35 3.11
N PHE A 121 -8.48 4.19 3.52
CA PHE A 121 -7.49 3.48 2.69
C PHE A 121 -8.15 2.79 1.48
N ASN A 122 -9.40 2.34 1.59
CA ASN A 122 -10.15 1.83 0.44
C ASN A 122 -10.43 2.93 -0.58
N GLY A 123 -10.91 4.10 -0.13
CA GLY A 123 -11.12 5.23 -1.02
C GLY A 123 -9.81 5.77 -1.62
N THR A 124 -8.69 5.65 -0.91
CA THR A 124 -7.36 5.97 -1.46
C THR A 124 -6.97 5.01 -2.57
N ALA A 125 -7.21 3.70 -2.42
CA ALA A 125 -6.95 2.72 -3.48
C ALA A 125 -7.80 2.99 -4.73
N LEU A 126 -9.07 3.37 -4.55
CA LEU A 126 -9.94 3.79 -5.65
C LEU A 126 -9.44 5.08 -6.32
N ASP A 127 -8.99 6.06 -5.53
CA ASP A 127 -8.40 7.29 -6.05
C ASP A 127 -7.12 7.01 -6.84
N THR A 128 -6.29 6.04 -6.43
CA THR A 128 -5.11 5.62 -7.22
C THR A 128 -5.53 5.09 -8.59
N SER A 129 -6.52 4.19 -8.66
CA SER A 129 -7.02 3.68 -9.94
C SER A 129 -7.62 4.77 -10.84
N LEU A 130 -8.34 5.73 -10.25
CA LEU A 130 -8.86 6.90 -10.96
C LEU A 130 -7.74 7.77 -11.51
N LEU A 131 -6.69 8.01 -10.73
CA LEU A 131 -5.55 8.80 -11.18
C LEU A 131 -4.74 8.07 -12.26
N ILE A 132 -4.67 6.73 -12.23
CA ILE A 132 -4.08 5.94 -13.32
C ILE A 132 -4.79 6.22 -14.65
N ASP A 133 -6.14 6.29 -14.65
CA ASP A 133 -6.92 6.56 -15.88
C ASP A 133 -6.60 7.93 -16.49
N HIS A 134 -6.28 8.91 -15.66
CA HIS A 134 -6.20 10.30 -16.08
C HIS A 134 -4.76 10.84 -16.19
N LEU A 135 -3.79 10.31 -15.44
CA LEU A 135 -2.46 10.91 -15.32
C LEU A 135 -1.81 11.22 -16.68
N GLY A 136 -1.84 10.25 -17.60
CA GLY A 136 -1.22 10.38 -18.92
C GLY A 136 -1.71 11.61 -19.70
N SER A 137 -3.00 11.95 -19.61
CA SER A 137 -3.59 13.08 -20.34
C SER A 137 -3.23 14.45 -19.77
N TYR A 138 -2.49 14.51 -18.65
CA TYR A 138 -2.01 15.75 -18.05
C TYR A 138 -0.50 15.94 -18.25
N ILE A 139 0.27 14.85 -18.24
CA ILE A 139 1.74 14.93 -18.21
C ILE A 139 2.41 14.63 -19.56
N PHE A 140 1.72 13.96 -20.49
CA PHE A 140 2.26 13.59 -21.81
C PHE A 140 1.29 14.01 -22.93
N ASN A 141 1.39 15.28 -23.36
CA ASN A 141 0.39 15.95 -24.22
C ASN A 141 0.75 16.01 -25.71
N GLY A 142 1.97 15.61 -26.09
CA GLY A 142 2.48 15.66 -27.46
C GLY A 142 2.27 14.35 -28.22
N PRO A 143 2.29 14.39 -29.57
CA PRO A 143 2.05 13.21 -30.42
C PRO A 143 3.15 12.13 -30.35
N ASN A 144 4.32 12.47 -29.80
CA ASN A 144 5.48 11.58 -29.68
C ASN A 144 5.92 11.39 -28.22
N GLU A 145 5.07 11.74 -27.25
CA GLU A 145 5.37 11.54 -25.84
C GLU A 145 5.32 10.05 -25.47
N PRO A 146 6.12 9.58 -24.50
CA PRO A 146 6.12 8.19 -24.10
C PRO A 146 4.81 7.82 -23.37
N SER A 147 4.36 6.57 -23.54
CA SER A 147 3.22 6.00 -22.81
C SER A 147 3.64 5.53 -21.42
N ILE A 148 2.72 5.60 -20.45
CA ILE A 148 2.87 4.92 -19.17
C ILE A 148 2.46 3.46 -19.37
N GLU A 149 3.44 2.55 -19.38
CA GLU A 149 3.21 1.12 -19.66
C GLU A 149 3.18 0.27 -18.40
N GLN A 150 3.73 0.76 -17.30
CA GLN A 150 3.78 0.04 -16.04
C GLN A 150 3.38 0.95 -14.87
N HIS A 151 2.57 0.40 -13.97
CA HIS A 151 2.29 1.04 -12.69
C HIS A 151 2.80 0.15 -11.55
N LEU A 152 3.45 0.79 -10.60
CA LEU A 152 3.86 0.21 -9.32
C LEU A 152 3.16 0.98 -8.21
N VAL A 153 2.86 0.33 -7.09
CA VAL A 153 2.32 1.01 -5.91
C VAL A 153 3.23 0.78 -4.71
N MET A 154 3.52 1.84 -3.96
CA MET A 154 4.20 1.75 -2.68
C MET A 154 3.41 2.49 -1.63
N GLY A 155 3.26 1.87 -0.47
CA GLY A 155 2.53 2.46 0.64
C GLY A 155 3.17 2.19 1.98
N ILE A 156 3.07 3.16 2.89
CA ILE A 156 3.61 3.07 4.26
C ILE A 156 2.45 3.14 5.27
N SER A 157 2.38 2.20 6.21
CA SER A 157 1.34 2.15 7.26
C SER A 157 -0.07 2.16 6.66
N LEU A 158 -0.88 3.20 6.89
CA LEU A 158 -2.17 3.41 6.22
C LEU A 158 -2.07 3.26 4.70
N GLY A 159 -1.04 3.84 4.08
CA GLY A 159 -0.77 3.66 2.66
C GLY A 159 -0.40 2.22 2.29
N GLY A 160 0.22 1.47 3.19
CA GLY A 160 0.52 0.04 2.99
C GLY A 160 -0.75 -0.81 2.93
N HIS A 161 -1.78 -0.48 3.72
CA HIS A 161 -3.11 -1.09 3.57
C HIS A 161 -3.75 -0.74 2.22
N SER A 162 -3.66 0.52 1.79
CA SER A 162 -4.12 0.95 0.46
C SER A 162 -3.38 0.19 -0.65
N ALA A 163 -2.05 0.03 -0.54
CA ALA A 163 -1.22 -0.64 -1.54
C ALA A 163 -1.62 -2.11 -1.73
N TRP A 164 -1.96 -2.83 -0.65
CA TRP A 164 -2.54 -4.17 -0.74
C TRP A 164 -3.83 -4.20 -1.56
N GLN A 165 -4.73 -3.23 -1.34
CA GLN A 165 -5.97 -3.15 -2.10
C GLN A 165 -5.74 -2.78 -3.56
N VAL A 166 -4.82 -1.86 -3.85
CA VAL A 166 -4.44 -1.52 -5.23
C VAL A 166 -3.87 -2.77 -5.94
N LEU A 167 -2.95 -3.49 -5.30
CA LEU A 167 -2.37 -4.73 -5.84
C LEU A 167 -3.42 -5.78 -6.18
N PHE A 168 -4.43 -5.97 -5.32
CA PHE A 168 -5.48 -6.97 -5.55
C PHE A 168 -6.54 -6.51 -6.55
N ASN A 169 -6.79 -5.21 -6.70
CA ASN A 169 -7.99 -4.73 -7.39
C ASN A 169 -7.72 -3.95 -8.68
N ASP A 170 -6.48 -3.54 -8.96
CA ASP A 170 -6.11 -2.92 -10.24
C ASP A 170 -5.15 -3.81 -11.04
N PRO A 171 -5.57 -4.39 -12.18
CA PRO A 171 -4.70 -5.26 -12.98
C PRO A 171 -3.55 -4.51 -13.66
N ARG A 172 -3.62 -3.18 -13.80
CA ARG A 172 -2.57 -2.36 -14.42
C ARG A 172 -1.36 -2.18 -13.51
N VAL A 173 -1.55 -2.38 -12.20
CA VAL A 173 -0.48 -2.30 -11.20
C VAL A 173 0.19 -3.66 -11.08
N THR A 174 1.39 -3.81 -11.61
CA THR A 174 2.07 -5.10 -11.76
C THR A 174 3.06 -5.40 -10.64
N ALA A 175 3.42 -4.40 -9.84
CA ALA A 175 4.24 -4.61 -8.66
C ALA A 175 3.89 -3.65 -7.52
N GLY A 176 4.30 -4.01 -6.30
CA GLY A 176 4.16 -3.10 -5.19
C GLY A 176 5.01 -3.40 -3.98
N VAL A 177 5.22 -2.35 -3.19
CA VAL A 177 5.99 -2.35 -1.95
C VAL A 177 5.08 -1.96 -0.79
N VAL A 178 4.88 -2.88 0.14
CA VAL A 178 4.05 -2.69 1.33
C VAL A 178 4.94 -2.54 2.55
N ILE A 179 5.06 -1.32 3.06
CA ILE A 179 5.77 -1.03 4.30
C ILE A 179 4.76 -0.97 5.45
N ILE A 180 4.95 -1.83 6.46
CA ILE A 180 4.15 -1.89 7.70
C ILE A 180 2.63 -1.79 7.47
N GLY A 181 2.16 -2.41 6.40
CA GLY A 181 0.75 -2.57 6.05
C GLY A 181 0.29 -4.02 6.23
N CYS A 182 -1.02 -4.24 6.36
CA CYS A 182 -1.57 -5.58 6.59
C CYS A 182 -2.62 -5.95 5.53
N PRO A 183 -2.56 -7.17 4.96
CA PRO A 183 -3.55 -7.71 4.02
C PRO A 183 -4.81 -8.29 4.70
N ASP A 184 -4.89 -8.28 6.03
CA ASP A 184 -6.03 -8.76 6.83
C ASP A 184 -6.52 -7.67 7.78
N TYR A 185 -7.39 -6.81 7.26
CA TYR A 185 -7.93 -5.70 8.04
C TYR A 185 -8.80 -6.16 9.23
N MET A 186 -9.56 -7.25 9.04
CA MET A 186 -10.42 -7.80 10.09
C MET A 186 -9.58 -8.26 11.30
N ARG A 187 -8.44 -8.91 11.05
CA ARG A 187 -7.53 -9.36 12.11
C ARG A 187 -6.85 -8.20 12.83
N VAL A 188 -6.37 -7.18 12.11
CA VAL A 188 -5.79 -5.97 12.73
C VAL A 188 -6.82 -5.26 13.62
N MET A 189 -8.05 -5.07 13.15
CA MET A 189 -9.09 -4.41 13.96
C MET A 189 -9.51 -5.25 15.15
N SER A 190 -9.59 -6.58 15.00
CA SER A 190 -9.90 -7.48 16.11
C SER A 190 -8.81 -7.44 17.18
N ASP A 191 -7.53 -7.44 16.79
CA ASP A 191 -6.41 -7.33 17.72
C ASP A 191 -6.40 -5.98 18.46
N ARG A 192 -6.66 -4.88 17.74
CA ARG A 192 -6.79 -3.55 18.35
C ARG A 192 -7.98 -3.46 19.31
N ALA A 193 -9.12 -4.07 18.96
CA ALA A 193 -10.31 -4.12 19.81
C ALA A 193 -10.03 -4.89 21.12
N ARG A 194 -9.32 -6.02 21.02
CA ARG A 194 -8.80 -6.79 22.16
C ARG A 194 -7.92 -5.95 23.06
N LEU A 195 -6.90 -5.29 22.50
CA LEU A 195 -5.94 -4.46 23.24
C LEU A 195 -6.59 -3.22 23.86
N THR A 196 -7.64 -2.68 23.22
CA THR A 196 -8.42 -1.55 23.73
C THR A 196 -9.49 -1.96 24.74
N LYS A 197 -9.72 -3.28 24.91
CA LYS A 197 -10.76 -3.84 25.78
C LYS A 197 -12.16 -3.33 25.43
N LEU A 198 -12.46 -3.20 24.13
CA LEU A 198 -13.79 -2.81 23.69
C LEU A 198 -14.83 -3.82 24.17
N GLN A 199 -15.98 -3.35 24.63
CA GLN A 199 -17.04 -4.21 25.16
C GLN A 199 -17.56 -5.21 24.13
N THR A 200 -17.61 -4.82 22.86
CA THR A 200 -18.00 -5.68 21.72
C THR A 200 -17.03 -6.85 21.51
N TYR A 201 -15.77 -6.68 21.91
CA TYR A 201 -14.77 -7.75 21.91
C TYR A 201 -14.85 -8.58 23.20
N THR A 202 -14.71 -7.93 24.35
CA THR A 202 -14.51 -8.61 25.65
C THR A 202 -15.73 -9.43 26.08
N SER A 203 -16.94 -9.01 25.74
CA SER A 203 -18.20 -9.74 26.06
C SER A 203 -18.31 -11.14 25.47
N SER A 204 -17.52 -11.44 24.42
CA SER A 204 -17.57 -12.73 23.72
C SER A 204 -16.17 -13.29 23.39
N ASN A 205 -15.13 -12.71 24.00
CA ASN A 205 -13.74 -12.97 23.64
C ASN A 205 -13.48 -12.89 22.11
N GLY A 206 -14.08 -11.89 21.45
CA GLY A 206 -13.95 -11.64 20.02
C GLY A 206 -14.94 -12.37 19.11
N ALA A 207 -15.63 -13.41 19.57
CA ALA A 207 -16.50 -14.24 18.73
C ALA A 207 -17.64 -13.48 18.05
N LYS A 208 -18.11 -12.37 18.65
CA LYS A 208 -19.16 -11.49 18.11
C LYS A 208 -18.66 -10.11 17.72
N PHE A 209 -17.34 -9.92 17.61
CA PHE A 209 -16.77 -8.62 17.26
C PHE A 209 -17.10 -8.22 15.81
N LEU A 210 -16.89 -9.14 14.86
CA LEU A 210 -17.30 -8.93 13.47
C LEU A 210 -18.84 -8.99 13.36
N GLY A 211 -19.46 -7.92 12.87
CA GLY A 211 -20.90 -7.70 12.89
C GLY A 211 -21.39 -6.84 14.08
N SER A 212 -20.52 -6.47 15.01
CA SER A 212 -20.87 -5.60 16.13
C SER A 212 -20.99 -4.11 15.74
N LYS A 213 -21.38 -3.24 16.69
CA LYS A 213 -21.38 -1.79 16.45
C LYS A 213 -19.99 -1.20 16.13
N ASP A 214 -18.92 -1.80 16.67
CA ASP A 214 -17.54 -1.33 16.46
C ASP A 214 -16.92 -1.96 15.19
N PHE A 215 -17.60 -2.95 14.59
CA PHE A 215 -17.24 -3.53 13.29
C PHE A 215 -18.51 -4.06 12.57
N PRO A 216 -19.34 -3.19 11.99
CA PRO A 216 -20.69 -3.56 11.53
C PRO A 216 -20.69 -4.51 10.32
N HIS A 217 -21.80 -5.20 10.09
CA HIS A 217 -21.97 -6.13 8.95
C HIS A 217 -21.67 -5.48 7.59
N ALA A 218 -22.02 -4.20 7.42
CA ALA A 218 -21.68 -3.46 6.21
C ALA A 218 -20.16 -3.32 6.01
N LEU A 219 -19.40 -3.10 7.09
CA LEU A 219 -17.94 -3.07 7.03
C LEU A 219 -17.36 -4.45 6.73
N VAL A 220 -17.94 -5.52 7.29
CA VAL A 220 -17.58 -6.90 6.93
C VAL A 220 -17.76 -7.13 5.43
N ALA A 221 -18.89 -6.72 4.86
CA ALA A 221 -19.16 -6.85 3.43
C ALA A 221 -18.14 -6.08 2.58
N SER A 222 -17.78 -4.85 2.99
CA SER A 222 -16.73 -4.07 2.32
C SER A 222 -15.36 -4.75 2.38
N CYS A 223 -14.99 -5.33 3.52
CA CYS A 223 -13.74 -6.09 3.65
C CYS A 223 -13.74 -7.31 2.71
N LYS A 224 -14.84 -8.08 2.65
CA LYS A 224 -14.98 -9.21 1.72
C LYS A 224 -14.82 -8.82 0.24
N LYS A 225 -15.15 -7.57 -0.09
CA LYS A 225 -15.07 -7.06 -1.47
C LYS A 225 -13.68 -6.55 -1.85
N TRP A 226 -12.96 -5.93 -0.92
CA TRP A 226 -11.78 -5.12 -1.25
C TRP A 226 -10.49 -5.52 -0.53
N ASP A 227 -10.57 -6.12 0.65
CA ASP A 227 -9.42 -6.52 1.46
C ASP A 227 -8.89 -7.89 1.01
N PRO A 228 -7.57 -8.10 0.82
CA PRO A 228 -7.03 -9.35 0.28
C PRO A 228 -7.51 -10.60 1.01
N LYS A 229 -7.41 -10.62 2.36
CA LYS A 229 -7.90 -11.75 3.16
C LYS A 229 -9.41 -11.92 3.05
N GLY A 230 -10.14 -10.81 3.04
CA GLY A 230 -11.60 -10.81 2.87
C GLY A 230 -12.04 -11.38 1.51
N ILE A 231 -11.33 -11.07 0.43
CA ILE A 231 -11.61 -11.55 -0.93
C ILE A 231 -11.42 -13.08 -1.00
N LEU A 232 -10.31 -13.59 -0.45
CA LEU A 232 -9.98 -15.01 -0.57
C LEU A 232 -10.76 -15.88 0.42
N PHE A 233 -10.89 -15.46 1.68
CA PHE A 233 -11.38 -16.32 2.77
C PHE A 233 -12.63 -15.77 3.46
N GLY A 234 -13.09 -14.58 3.09
CA GLY A 234 -14.16 -13.90 3.79
C GLY A 234 -13.84 -13.71 5.28
N THR A 235 -14.77 -14.15 6.13
CA THR A 235 -14.62 -14.10 7.60
C THR A 235 -13.98 -15.35 8.18
N SER A 236 -13.74 -16.38 7.38
CA SER A 236 -13.12 -17.62 7.84
C SER A 236 -11.63 -17.44 8.14
N GLU A 237 -11.06 -18.37 8.89
CA GLU A 237 -9.61 -18.45 9.09
C GLU A 237 -8.89 -18.73 7.76
N VAL A 238 -7.65 -18.27 7.66
CA VAL A 238 -6.78 -18.59 6.52
C VAL A 238 -6.39 -20.06 6.62
N THR A 239 -6.78 -20.84 5.62
CA THR A 239 -6.45 -22.26 5.50
C THR A 239 -5.33 -22.47 4.49
N SER A 240 -4.41 -23.40 4.76
CA SER A 240 -3.43 -23.85 3.78
C SER A 240 -4.05 -24.85 2.79
N GLY A 241 -3.51 -24.88 1.57
CA GLY A 241 -3.86 -25.86 0.54
C GLY A 241 -4.71 -25.30 -0.61
N PRO A 242 -4.76 -26.04 -1.73
CA PRO A 242 -5.46 -25.60 -2.94
C PRO A 242 -6.98 -25.72 -2.78
N SER A 243 -7.69 -24.73 -3.31
CA SER A 243 -9.11 -24.79 -3.65
C SER A 243 -9.27 -24.19 -5.05
N GLU A 244 -10.13 -24.78 -5.89
CA GLU A 244 -10.37 -24.26 -7.25
C GLU A 244 -10.83 -22.80 -7.22
N ASP A 245 -11.68 -22.43 -6.26
CA ASP A 245 -12.17 -21.06 -6.08
C ASP A 245 -11.01 -20.11 -5.75
N ILE A 246 -10.13 -20.50 -4.83
CA ILE A 246 -8.98 -19.68 -4.42
C ILE A 246 -8.00 -19.51 -5.57
N ARG A 247 -7.71 -20.57 -6.32
CA ARG A 247 -6.83 -20.50 -7.49
C ARG A 247 -7.40 -19.57 -8.57
N GLY A 248 -8.71 -19.64 -8.82
CA GLY A 248 -9.41 -18.71 -9.72
C GLY A 248 -9.27 -17.25 -9.27
N LEU A 249 -9.45 -17.00 -7.97
CA LEU A 249 -9.27 -15.67 -7.40
C LEU A 249 -7.83 -15.18 -7.54
N LEU A 250 -6.82 -15.97 -7.18
CA LEU A 250 -5.41 -15.60 -7.32
C LEU A 250 -5.04 -15.28 -8.78
N ASN A 251 -5.55 -16.06 -9.74
CA ASN A 251 -5.38 -15.79 -11.17
C ASN A 251 -5.93 -14.42 -11.57
N SER A 252 -7.12 -14.08 -11.08
CA SER A 252 -7.77 -12.79 -11.39
C SER A 252 -7.17 -11.59 -10.64
N LYS A 253 -6.53 -11.82 -9.50
CA LYS A 253 -6.11 -10.76 -8.57
C LYS A 253 -4.61 -10.44 -8.67
N ILE A 254 -3.74 -11.45 -8.65
CA ILE A 254 -2.30 -11.24 -8.45
C ILE A 254 -1.38 -12.00 -9.40
N LYS A 255 -1.90 -12.71 -10.41
CA LYS A 255 -1.07 -13.44 -11.38
C LYS A 255 0.03 -12.55 -11.97
N GLY A 256 1.26 -13.06 -11.97
CA GLY A 256 2.44 -12.37 -12.51
C GLY A 256 2.93 -11.16 -11.72
N LYS A 257 2.30 -10.82 -10.59
CA LYS A 257 2.66 -9.63 -9.82
C LYS A 257 3.91 -9.85 -8.99
N ARG A 258 4.64 -8.76 -8.73
CA ARG A 258 5.78 -8.74 -7.81
C ARG A 258 5.41 -7.97 -6.54
N ILE A 259 5.65 -8.54 -5.37
CA ILE A 259 5.24 -7.94 -4.10
C ILE A 259 6.40 -8.01 -3.11
N LEU A 260 6.84 -6.84 -2.63
CA LEU A 260 7.73 -6.73 -1.47
C LEU A 260 6.88 -6.32 -0.26
N VAL A 261 7.01 -7.06 0.84
CA VAL A 261 6.39 -6.76 2.13
C VAL A 261 7.49 -6.55 3.15
N CYS A 262 7.45 -5.40 3.81
CA CYS A 262 8.44 -5.02 4.83
C CYS A 262 7.74 -4.73 6.15
N SER A 263 8.02 -5.51 7.19
CA SER A 263 7.36 -5.40 8.49
C SER A 263 8.35 -5.14 9.62
N GLY A 264 8.00 -4.28 10.57
CA GLY A 264 8.77 -4.12 11.80
C GLY A 264 8.51 -5.27 12.77
N GLY A 265 9.54 -6.01 13.18
CA GLY A 265 9.40 -7.15 14.10
C GLY A 265 8.94 -6.75 15.52
N ALA A 266 9.07 -5.48 15.88
CA ALA A 266 8.61 -4.90 17.14
C ALA A 266 7.46 -3.90 16.96
N ASP A 267 6.83 -3.85 15.78
CA ASP A 267 5.70 -2.97 15.49
C ASP A 267 4.47 -3.33 16.35
N LYS A 268 3.96 -2.35 17.11
CA LYS A 268 2.78 -2.49 17.98
C LYS A 268 1.50 -1.92 17.38
N LEU A 269 1.60 -1.20 16.26
CA LEU A 269 0.47 -0.56 15.58
C LEU A 269 -0.05 -1.38 14.41
N VAL A 270 0.86 -1.99 13.65
CA VAL A 270 0.55 -2.99 12.62
C VAL A 270 1.43 -4.22 12.87
N PRO A 271 1.11 -5.03 13.90
CA PRO A 271 1.95 -6.17 14.26
C PRO A 271 2.02 -7.22 13.15
N TYR A 272 3.21 -7.75 12.88
CA TYR A 272 3.41 -8.76 11.83
C TYR A 272 2.51 -10.00 11.99
N HIS A 273 2.22 -10.43 13.23
CA HIS A 273 1.34 -11.57 13.52
C HIS A 273 -0.09 -11.41 12.99
N CYS A 274 -0.50 -10.19 12.62
CA CYS A 274 -1.77 -9.94 11.94
C CYS A 274 -1.69 -10.29 10.44
N SER A 275 -0.55 -10.07 9.80
CA SER A 275 -0.31 -10.39 8.38
C SER A 275 0.16 -11.84 8.17
N GLU A 276 0.85 -12.40 9.16
CA GLU A 276 1.57 -13.67 9.08
C GLU A 276 0.76 -14.84 8.51
N PRO A 277 -0.50 -15.13 8.93
CA PRO A 277 -1.23 -16.25 8.36
C PRO A 277 -1.48 -16.11 6.85
N PHE A 278 -1.83 -14.91 6.40
CA PHE A 278 -2.08 -14.63 4.98
C PHE A 278 -0.78 -14.68 4.17
N LEU A 279 0.32 -14.16 4.72
CA LEU A 279 1.63 -14.19 4.07
C LEU A 279 2.19 -15.61 4.00
N ASN A 280 2.02 -16.43 5.05
CA ASN A 280 2.39 -17.84 5.01
C ASN A 280 1.57 -18.60 3.96
N PHE A 281 0.26 -18.37 3.90
CA PHE A 281 -0.57 -18.90 2.82
C PHE A 281 -0.07 -18.50 1.42
N LEU A 282 0.25 -17.22 1.21
CA LEU A 282 0.75 -16.76 -0.09
C LEU A 282 2.10 -17.40 -0.42
N LYS A 283 3.05 -17.45 0.52
CA LYS A 283 4.35 -18.12 0.34
C LYS A 283 4.16 -19.59 -0.05
N ASP A 284 3.38 -20.33 0.74
CA ASP A 284 3.05 -21.74 0.47
C ASP A 284 2.41 -21.93 -0.92
N ALA A 285 1.54 -21.00 -1.34
CA ALA A 285 0.91 -21.03 -2.65
C ALA A 285 1.94 -20.74 -3.77
N THR A 286 2.68 -19.65 -3.69
CA THR A 286 3.59 -19.17 -4.75
C THR A 286 4.82 -20.04 -4.91
N GLU A 287 5.26 -20.72 -3.85
CA GLU A 287 6.37 -21.68 -3.90
C GLU A 287 5.89 -23.11 -4.20
N GLY A 288 4.61 -23.40 -3.96
CA GLY A 288 3.99 -24.71 -4.12
C GLY A 288 2.95 -24.77 -5.25
N TRP A 289 1.67 -24.92 -4.88
CA TRP A 289 0.59 -25.32 -5.78
C TRP A 289 0.10 -24.23 -6.76
N TYR A 290 0.56 -22.99 -6.59
CA TYR A 290 0.28 -21.83 -7.45
C TYR A 290 1.57 -21.23 -8.04
N LYS A 291 2.65 -22.00 -8.10
CA LYS A 291 3.92 -21.55 -8.70
C LYS A 291 3.78 -21.08 -10.16
N ASP A 292 2.89 -21.71 -10.91
CA ASP A 292 2.58 -21.33 -12.30
C ASP A 292 1.83 -19.99 -12.42
N GLY A 293 1.34 -19.45 -11.31
CA GLY A 293 0.82 -18.10 -11.20
C GLY A 293 1.90 -17.02 -11.38
N GLY A 294 3.18 -17.37 -11.29
CA GLY A 294 4.31 -16.47 -11.56
C GLY A 294 4.38 -15.25 -10.63
N VAL A 295 3.83 -15.36 -9.43
CA VAL A 295 3.87 -14.28 -8.44
C VAL A 295 5.22 -14.31 -7.74
N TYR A 296 5.91 -13.17 -7.72
CA TYR A 296 7.11 -12.98 -6.91
C TYR A 296 6.68 -12.36 -5.58
N LEU A 297 7.01 -13.02 -4.46
CA LEU A 297 6.73 -12.54 -3.12
C LEU A 297 8.03 -12.51 -2.31
N GLU A 298 8.35 -11.35 -1.75
CA GLU A 298 9.42 -11.15 -0.78
C GLU A 298 8.80 -10.60 0.52
N ASP A 299 9.00 -11.30 1.64
CA ASP A 299 8.38 -10.99 2.94
C ASP A 299 9.48 -10.84 4.00
N ASN A 300 9.88 -9.58 4.25
CA ASN A 300 10.99 -9.24 5.14
C ASN A 300 10.48 -8.68 6.48
N VAL A 301 10.93 -9.29 7.57
CA VAL A 301 10.64 -8.84 8.95
C VAL A 301 11.92 -8.35 9.60
N TYR A 302 11.96 -7.06 9.94
CA TYR A 302 13.15 -6.40 10.49
C TYR A 302 13.12 -6.48 12.02
N ALA A 303 13.98 -7.31 12.60
CA ALA A 303 14.05 -7.53 14.03
C ALA A 303 14.31 -6.21 14.81
N GLY A 304 13.57 -6.01 15.91
CA GLY A 304 13.71 -4.81 16.76
C GLY A 304 13.12 -3.52 16.19
N VAL A 305 12.79 -3.47 14.89
CA VAL A 305 12.18 -2.28 14.26
C VAL A 305 10.71 -2.17 14.67
N GLY A 306 10.32 -0.98 15.16
CA GLY A 306 8.94 -0.63 15.52
C GLY A 306 8.10 -0.22 14.31
N HIS A 307 7.17 0.72 14.51
CA HIS A 307 6.34 1.30 13.44
C HIS A 307 7.09 2.38 12.65
N ALA A 308 8.09 1.96 11.87
CA ALA A 308 9.01 2.86 11.18
C ALA A 308 9.37 2.37 9.77
N TYR A 309 9.71 3.30 8.89
CA TYR A 309 10.35 3.05 7.60
C TYR A 309 11.87 3.09 7.78
N SER A 310 12.43 1.99 8.26
CA SER A 310 13.85 1.88 8.62
C SER A 310 14.80 1.89 7.41
N GLU A 311 16.09 2.11 7.64
CA GLU A 311 17.13 2.09 6.59
C GLU A 311 17.12 0.78 5.78
N GLY A 312 16.92 -0.37 6.44
CA GLY A 312 16.80 -1.65 5.74
C GLY A 312 15.60 -1.69 4.79
N MET A 313 14.46 -1.13 5.22
CA MET A 313 13.27 -1.02 4.37
C MET A 313 13.48 -0.06 3.20
N VAL A 314 14.22 1.04 3.40
CA VAL A 314 14.61 1.96 2.32
C VAL A 314 15.42 1.22 1.27
N LYS A 315 16.47 0.50 1.70
CA LYS A 315 17.35 -0.26 0.82
C LYS A 315 16.58 -1.29 -0.01
N ASP A 316 15.71 -2.07 0.63
CA ASP A 316 14.95 -3.11 -0.06
C ASP A 316 13.89 -2.51 -0.99
N THR A 317 13.26 -1.40 -0.60
CA THR A 317 12.34 -0.65 -1.48
C THR A 317 13.05 -0.18 -2.75
N THR A 318 14.16 0.53 -2.60
CA THR A 318 14.89 1.10 -3.74
C THR A 318 15.40 0.02 -4.67
N ARG A 319 16.01 -1.05 -4.13
CA ARG A 319 16.42 -2.22 -4.89
C ARG A 319 15.23 -2.84 -5.63
N PHE A 320 14.13 -3.12 -4.94
CA PHE A 320 12.98 -3.81 -5.52
C PHE A 320 12.34 -3.04 -6.66
N VAL A 321 12.18 -1.72 -6.50
CA VAL A 321 11.66 -0.84 -7.57
C VAL A 321 12.57 -0.94 -8.78
N SER A 322 13.87 -0.76 -8.61
CA SER A 322 14.82 -0.76 -9.73
C SER A 322 15.01 -2.13 -10.38
N ASP A 323 14.82 -3.24 -9.65
CA ASP A 323 14.85 -4.61 -10.18
C ASP A 323 13.54 -5.03 -10.87
N THR A 324 12.50 -4.19 -10.76
CA THR A 324 11.19 -4.41 -11.37
C THR A 324 11.03 -3.74 -12.74
N LEU A 325 11.82 -2.68 -12.97
CA LEU A 325 11.93 -1.96 -14.25
C LEU A 325 12.82 -2.70 -15.25
#